data_AF-A0A3D2S2K5-F1
#
_entry.id   AF-A0A3D2S2K5-F1
#
_cell.length_a   1.000
_cell.length_b   1.000
_cell.length_c   1.000
_cell.angle_alpha   90.00
_cell.angle_beta   90.00
_cell.angle_gamma   90.00
#
_symmetry.space_group_name_H-M   'P 1'
#
loop_
_entity.id
_entity.type
_entity.pdbx_description
1 polymer ?
#
loop_
_entity_poly.entity_id
_entity_poly.type
_entity_poly.pdbx_seq_one_letter_code
_entity_poly.pdbx_strand_id
1 'polypeptide(L)' 'QPDEEESEVLLSTFRTHLEEFNANQEAAESLIQIGELPADEGLVPAELAAWTMLTNLLLNLDEVLTKG' A
#
# COMPACT_ATOMS: atom_id res chain seq x y z
N GLN A 1 -7.05 0.26 -18.91
CA GLN A 1 -5.65 0.29 -18.44
C GLN A 1 -5.40 1.73 -18.04
N PRO A 2 -4.85 2.01 -16.84
CA PRO A 2 -4.51 3.37 -16.46
C PRO A 2 -3.58 3.97 -17.51
N ASP A 3 -3.71 5.27 -17.74
CA ASP A 3 -2.78 5.97 -18.62
C ASP A 3 -1.40 6.12 -17.94
N GLU A 4 -0.43 6.64 -18.69
CA GLU A 4 0.95 6.74 -18.25
C GLU A 4 1.09 7.68 -17.04
N GLU A 5 0.27 8.73 -16.97
CA GLU A 5 0.26 9.71 -15.88
C GLU A 5 -0.33 9.11 -14.60
N GLU A 6 -1.47 8.40 -14.70
CA GLU A 6 -2.07 7.67 -13.58
C GLU A 6 -1.12 6.62 -13.00
N SER A 7 -0.39 5.91 -13.87
CA SER A 7 0.58 4.89 -13.46
C SER A 7 1.78 5.49 -12.73
N GLU A 8 2.28 6.64 -13.18
CA GLU A 8 3.36 7.37 -12.50
C GLU A 8 2.93 7.86 -11.12
N VAL A 9 1.70 8.37 -10.98
CA VAL A 9 1.16 8.81 -9.70
C VAL A 9 1.07 7.64 -8.71
N LEU A 10 0.56 6.48 -9.13
CA LEU A 10 0.48 5.29 -8.29
C LEU A 10 1.88 4.79 -7.88
N LEU A 11 2.84 4.78 -8.80
CA LEU A 11 4.22 4.40 -8.50
C LEU A 11 4.90 5.38 -7.53
N SER A 12 4.68 6.68 -7.67
CA SER A 12 5.22 7.69 -6.76
C SER A 12 4.63 7.55 -5.35
N THR A 13 3.34 7.23 -5.26
CA THR A 13 2.64 6.99 -3.99
C THR A 13 3.19 5.74 -3.30
N PHE A 14 3.35 4.65 -4.05
CA PHE A 14 3.95 3.42 -3.53
C PHE A 14 5.37 3.66 -2.99
N ARG A 15 6.23 4.35 -3.75
CA ARG A 15 7.60 4.67 -3.33
C ARG A 15 7.62 5.51 -2.06
N THR A 16 6.72 6.49 -1.95
CA THR A 16 6.60 7.32 -0.75
C THR A 16 6.30 6.46 0.48
N HIS A 17 5.28 5.59 0.41
CA HIS A 17 4.98 4.68 1.52
C HIS A 17 6.12 3.70 1.81
N LEU A 18 6.80 3.20 0.78
CA LEU A 18 7.94 2.32 0.95
C LEU A 18 9.09 3.02 1.69
N GLU A 19 9.40 4.28 1.37
CA GLU A 19 10.40 5.07 2.08
C GLU A 19 10.00 5.33 3.54
N GLU A 20 8.73 5.67 3.78
CA GLU A 20 8.17 5.86 5.13
C GLU A 20 8.31 4.59 5.99
N PHE A 21 7.94 3.43 5.45
CA PHE A 21 8.02 2.16 6.18
C PHE A 21 9.44 1.61 6.31
N ASN A 22 10.34 1.93 5.37
CA ASN A 22 11.76 1.64 5.55
C ASN A 22 12.38 2.52 6.66
N ALA A 23 11.93 3.76 6.80
CA ALA A 23 12.35 4.65 7.88
C ALA A 23 11.69 4.29 9.23
N ASN A 24 10.55 3.60 9.20
CA ASN A 24 9.80 3.19 10.39
C ASN A 24 9.26 1.75 10.28
N GLN A 25 10.13 0.78 10.56
CA GLN A 25 9.78 -0.65 10.52
C GLN A 25 8.68 -1.03 11.50
N GLU A 26 8.59 -0.40 12.67
CA GLU A 26 7.56 -0.69 13.67
C GLU A 26 6.16 -0.38 13.13
N ALA A 27 6.01 0.73 12.38
CA ALA A 27 4.76 1.05 11.71
C ALA A 27 4.39 0.04 10.62
N ALA A 28 5.40 -0.49 9.90
CA ALA A 28 5.18 -1.52 8.88
C ALA A 28 4.70 -2.83 9.50
N GLU A 29 5.38 -3.30 10.55
CA GLU A 29 5.00 -4.50 11.30
C GLU A 29 3.61 -4.37 11.91
N SER A 30 3.32 -3.23 12.52
CA SER A 30 2.01 -2.95 13.10
C SER A 30 0.90 -3.03 12.07
N LEU A 31 1.13 -2.52 10.85
CA LEU A 31 0.14 -2.54 9.78
C LEU A 31 -0.08 -3.96 9.23
N ILE A 32 0.98 -4.72 8.95
CA ILE A 32 0.86 -6.04 8.31
C ILE A 32 0.38 -7.13 9.27
N GLN A 33 0.41 -6.88 10.58
CA GLN A 33 -0.20 -7.75 11.59
C GLN A 33 -1.72 -7.56 11.71
N ILE A 34 -2.30 -6.53 11.08
CA ILE A 34 -3.74 -6.32 11.05
C ILE A 34 -4.36 -7.29 10.04
N GLY A 35 -5.11 -8.28 10.54
CA GLY A 35 -5.79 -9.26 9.71
C GLY A 35 -6.00 -10.58 10.45
N GLU A 36 -6.64 -11.54 9.80
CA GLU A 36 -6.88 -12.87 10.37
C GLU A 36 -5.69 -13.83 10.16
N LEU A 37 -4.79 -13.52 9.24
CA LEU A 37 -3.61 -14.32 8.90
C LEU A 37 -2.33 -13.55 9.23
N PRO A 38 -1.32 -14.23 9.79
CA PRO A 38 0.00 -13.63 9.96
C PRO A 38 0.62 -13.33 8.59
N ALA A 39 1.42 -12.26 8.53
CA ALA A 39 2.24 -11.97 7.36
C ALA A 39 3.24 -13.10 7.10
N ASP A 40 3.48 -13.41 5.83
CA ASP A 40 4.46 -14.41 5.41
C ASP A 40 5.88 -13.94 5.80
N GLU A 41 6.64 -14.80 6.48
CA GLU A 41 8.01 -14.53 6.95
C GLU A 41 8.99 -14.26 5.80
N GLY A 42 8.66 -14.68 4.57
CA GLY A 42 9.46 -14.41 3.38
C GLY A 42 9.30 -12.99 2.80
N LEU A 43 8.33 -12.21 3.29
CA LEU A 43 8.03 -10.88 2.75
C LEU A 43 8.78 -9.78 3.51
N VAL A 44 9.24 -8.76 2.79
CA VAL A 44 9.80 -7.55 3.40
C VAL A 44 8.66 -6.73 4.02
N PRO A 45 8.65 -6.51 5.36
CA PRO A 45 7.52 -5.86 6.03
C PRO A 45 7.15 -4.49 5.45
N ALA A 46 8.16 -3.69 5.12
CA ALA A 46 7.96 -2.36 4.55
C ALA A 46 7.33 -2.40 3.15
N GLU A 47 7.68 -3.38 2.34
CA GLU A 47 7.12 -3.55 1.01
C GLU A 47 5.67 -4.01 1.07
N LEU A 48 5.37 -4.99 1.95
CA LEU A 48 4.01 -5.46 2.17
C LEU A 48 3.10 -4.34 2.71
N ALA A 49 3.60 -3.56 3.67
CA ALA A 49 2.88 -2.40 4.22
C ALA A 49 2.58 -1.34 3.15
N ALA A 50 3.55 -1.03 2.28
CA ALA A 50 3.37 -0.08 1.18
C ALA A 50 2.31 -0.57 0.17
N TRP A 51 2.33 -1.86 -0.19
CA TRP A 51 1.30 -2.46 -1.05
C TRP A 51 -0.09 -2.44 -0.42
N THR A 52 -0.19 -2.70 0.89
CA THR A 52 -1.45 -2.60 1.64
C THR A 52 -2.02 -1.18 1.56
N MET A 53 -1.19 -0.15 1.75
CA MET A 53 -1.61 1.25 1.66
C MET A 53 -2.05 1.64 0.24
N LEU A 54 -1.29 1.26 -0.78
CA LEU A 54 -1.65 1.50 -2.18
C LEU A 54 -2.99 0.82 -2.53
N THR A 55 -3.20 -0.40 -2.05
CA THR A 55 -4.46 -1.15 -2.26
C THR A 55 -5.63 -0.46 -1.57
N ASN A 56 -5.45 -0.01 -0.32
CA ASN A 56 -6.46 0.78 0.39
C ASN A 56 -6.80 2.07 -0.36
N LEU A 57 -5.81 2.76 -0.93
CA LEU A 57 -6.05 3.94 -1.75
C LEU A 57 -6.91 3.60 -2.98
N LEU A 58 -6.57 2.54 -3.71
CA LEU A 58 -7.31 2.10 -4.90
C LEU A 58 -8.76 1.73 -4.56
N LEU A 59 -8.98 0.96 -3.48
CA LEU A 59 -10.32 0.55 -3.05
C LEU A 59 -11.18 1.74 -2.61
N ASN A 60 -10.59 2.71 -1.91
CA ASN A 60 -11.29 3.94 -1.53
C ASN A 60 -11.61 4.83 -2.75
N LEU A 61 -10.74 4.83 -3.78
CA LEU A 61 -10.98 5.58 -5.01
C LEU A 61 -12.12 4.97 -5.83
N ASP A 62 -12.17 3.65 -5.96
CA ASP A 62 -13.26 2.92 -6.62
C ASP A 62 -14.60 3.15 -5.92
N GLU A 63 -14.63 3.23 -4.58
CA GLU A 63 -15.87 3.52 -3.83
C GLU A 63 -16.41 4.93 -4.12
N VAL A 64 -15.53 5.93 -4.28
CA VAL A 64 -15.93 7.31 -4.61
C VAL A 64 -16.44 7.43 -6.04
N LEU A 65 -15.88 6.67 -6.98
CA LEU A 65 -16.28 6.71 -8.40
C LEU A 65 -17.57 5.92 -8.68
N THR A 66 -17.86 4.86 -7.91
CA THR A 66 -18.99 3.94 -8.17
C THR A 66 -20.30 4.38 -7.50
N LYS A 67 -20.28 5.36 -6.59
CA LYS A 67 -21.50 5.99 -6.05
C LYS A 67 -22.04 7.06 -7.00
N GLY A 68 -22.53 6.63 -8.17
CA GLY A 68 -23.24 7.44 -9.17
C GLY A 68 -24.63 6.91 -9.46
#